data_AF-A0A4P7GL09-F1
#
_entry.id   AF-A0A4P7GL09-F1
#
_cell.length_a   1.000
_cell.length_b   1.000
_cell.length_c   1.000
_cell.angle_alpha   90.00
_cell.angle_beta   90.00
_cell.angle_gamma   90.00
#
_symmetry.space_group_name_H-M   'P 1'
#
loop_
_entity.id
_entity.type
_entity.pdbx_description
1 polymer ?
#
loop_
_entity_poly.entity_id
_entity_poly.type
_entity_poly.pdbx_seq_one_letter_code
_entity_poly.pdbx_strand_id
1 'polypeptide(L)'
;MSQWLESLSTLQVLLLVLAVTFGLSVLAVIVGAVLVRLGMRRPAVVEWASQLAERVFTLVKRPLTIVVLDEVAAVLRTGHYTENISRAITENHDQLKALIAEKVRQDPNVRLIGKLPGYDAIVGEVTETTLRVVVEMLADPRTDELVSDLLRNNLEQIKQAVRSEAHVDVEPHDPPDPVTRPRR
;
A
#
# COMPACT_ATOMS: atom_id res chain seq x y z
N MET A 1 28.47 -26.20 -29.93
CA MET A 1 29.42 -26.25 -28.78
C MET A 1 28.76 -26.86 -27.53
N SER A 2 27.83 -27.81 -27.69
CA SER A 2 27.07 -28.48 -26.60
C SER A 2 27.09 -30.01 -26.67
N GLN A 3 27.63 -30.59 -27.76
CA GLN A 3 27.71 -32.04 -27.99
C GLN A 3 28.58 -32.79 -26.95
N TRP A 4 29.49 -32.09 -26.26
CA TRP A 4 30.31 -32.67 -25.18
C TRP A 4 29.52 -32.84 -23.86
N LEU A 5 28.43 -32.08 -23.66
CA LEU A 5 27.59 -32.19 -22.47
C LEU A 5 26.61 -33.36 -22.57
N GLU A 6 26.19 -33.71 -23.79
CA GLU A 6 25.26 -34.82 -24.07
C GLU A 6 25.90 -36.21 -23.90
N SER A 7 27.24 -36.30 -24.00
CA SER A 7 27.98 -37.54 -23.74
C SER A 7 28.26 -37.82 -22.26
N LEU A 8 27.92 -36.88 -21.37
CA LEU A 8 28.18 -37.02 -19.94
C LEU A 8 27.01 -37.72 -19.24
N SER A 9 27.32 -38.74 -18.45
CA SER A 9 26.34 -39.39 -17.56
C SER A 9 25.76 -38.37 -16.58
N THR A 10 24.51 -38.55 -16.13
CA THR A 10 23.85 -37.69 -15.12
C THR A 10 24.73 -37.46 -13.88
N LEU A 11 25.49 -38.47 -13.45
CA LEU A 11 26.47 -38.35 -12.37
C LEU A 11 27.65 -37.44 -12.72
N GLN A 12 28.14 -37.49 -13.95
CA GLN A 12 29.25 -36.64 -14.41
C GLN A 12 28.82 -35.18 -14.55
N VAL A 13 27.59 -34.93 -15.02
CA VAL A 13 27.03 -33.57 -15.06
C VAL A 13 26.86 -33.02 -13.64
N LEU A 14 26.34 -33.83 -12.71
CA LEU A 14 26.16 -33.42 -11.32
C LEU A 14 27.52 -33.15 -10.63
N LEU A 15 28.51 -34.01 -10.85
CA LEU A 15 29.87 -33.80 -10.36
C LEU A 15 30.56 -32.59 -11.00
N LEU A 16 30.30 -32.31 -12.27
CA LEU A 16 30.84 -31.12 -12.95
C LEU A 16 30.21 -29.86 -12.38
N VAL A 17 28.89 -29.83 -12.17
CA VAL A 17 28.22 -28.71 -11.50
C VAL A 17 28.74 -28.53 -10.07
N LEU A 18 28.89 -29.62 -9.31
CA LEU A 18 29.47 -29.58 -7.97
C LEU A 18 30.92 -29.07 -7.96
N ALA A 19 31.74 -29.54 -8.90
CA ALA A 19 33.14 -29.13 -9.02
C ALA A 19 33.28 -27.66 -9.45
N VAL A 20 32.43 -27.19 -10.36
CA VAL A 20 32.40 -25.79 -10.80
C VAL A 20 31.94 -24.88 -9.67
N THR A 21 30.86 -25.23 -8.97
CA THR A 21 30.36 -24.46 -7.82
C THR A 21 31.36 -24.42 -6.67
N PHE A 22 31.97 -25.56 -6.34
CA PHE A 22 33.00 -25.64 -5.32
C PHE A 22 34.25 -24.85 -5.72
N GLY A 23 34.68 -24.99 -6.98
CA GLY A 23 35.82 -24.25 -7.53
C GLY A 23 35.62 -22.74 -7.49
N LEU A 24 34.43 -22.25 -7.86
CA LEU A 24 34.06 -20.83 -7.76
C LEU A 24 34.07 -20.33 -6.30
N SER A 25 33.57 -21.13 -5.36
CA SER A 25 33.57 -20.78 -3.93
C SER A 25 34.99 -20.67 -3.38
N VAL A 26 35.85 -21.65 -3.68
CA VAL A 26 37.27 -21.64 -3.26
C VAL A 26 38.02 -20.47 -3.89
N LEU A 27 37.79 -20.20 -5.19
CA LEU A 27 38.38 -19.06 -5.89
C LEU A 27 37.98 -17.75 -5.23
N ALA A 28 36.72 -17.57 -4.85
CA ALA A 28 36.24 -16.35 -4.18
C ALA A 28 36.93 -16.12 -2.83
N VAL A 29 37.13 -17.18 -2.04
CA VAL A 29 37.84 -17.11 -0.76
C VAL A 29 39.32 -16.76 -0.97
N ILE A 30 39.98 -17.39 -1.95
CA ILE A 30 41.39 -17.13 -2.26
C ILE A 30 41.58 -15.69 -2.74
N VAL A 31 40.73 -15.22 -3.67
CA VAL A 31 40.76 -13.86 -4.18
C VAL A 31 40.54 -12.86 -3.04
N GLY A 32 39.57 -13.11 -2.16
CA GLY A 32 39.34 -12.29 -0.96
C GLY A 32 40.55 -12.25 -0.03
N ALA A 33 41.16 -13.39 0.26
CA ALA A 33 42.35 -13.49 1.11
C ALA A 33 43.58 -12.80 0.51
N VAL A 34 43.80 -12.95 -0.80
CA VAL A 34 44.89 -12.30 -1.54
C VAL A 34 44.72 -10.78 -1.55
N LEU A 35 43.52 -10.29 -1.85
CA LEU A 35 43.19 -8.86 -1.84
C LEU A 35 43.38 -8.22 -0.45
N VAL A 36 43.00 -8.92 0.61
CA VAL A 36 43.22 -8.46 2.00
C VAL A 36 44.72 -8.42 2.32
N ARG A 37 45.49 -9.42 1.86
CA ARG A 37 46.95 -9.48 2.08
C ARG A 37 47.73 -8.40 1.31
N LEU A 38 47.17 -7.91 0.19
CA LEU A 38 47.68 -6.78 -0.59
C LEU A 38 47.41 -5.41 0.06
N GLY A 39 46.79 -5.36 1.25
CA GLY A 39 46.64 -4.13 2.03
C GLY A 39 45.45 -3.25 1.62
N MET A 40 44.57 -3.75 0.73
CA MET A 40 43.33 -3.06 0.38
C MET A 40 42.34 -3.15 1.54
N ARG A 41 42.16 -2.06 2.29
CA ARG A 41 41.28 -1.98 3.48
C ARG A 41 39.78 -2.09 3.18
N ARG A 42 39.39 -2.20 1.92
CA ARG A 42 38.08 -2.67 1.46
C ARG A 42 38.32 -3.49 0.20
N PRO A 43 37.93 -4.77 0.14
CA PRO A 43 38.09 -5.53 -1.10
C PRO A 43 37.25 -4.82 -2.16
N ALA A 44 37.85 -4.37 -3.26
CA ALA A 44 37.12 -3.75 -4.38
C ALA A 44 35.98 -4.66 -4.89
N VAL A 45 36.09 -5.97 -4.66
CA VAL A 45 35.06 -6.98 -4.92
C VAL A 45 33.80 -6.76 -4.06
N VAL A 46 33.93 -6.33 -2.80
CA VAL A 46 32.78 -6.02 -1.92
C VAL A 46 32.08 -4.75 -2.39
N GLU A 47 32.83 -3.72 -2.79
CA GLU A 47 32.26 -2.49 -3.35
C GLU A 47 31.54 -2.77 -4.67
N TRP A 48 32.15 -3.56 -5.55
CA TRP A 48 31.52 -4.01 -6.80
C TRP A 48 30.25 -4.83 -6.54
N ALA A 49 30.30 -5.78 -5.60
CA ALA A 49 29.14 -6.59 -5.23
C ALA A 49 28.01 -5.73 -4.63
N SER A 50 28.35 -4.72 -3.80
CA SER A 50 27.37 -3.80 -3.23
C SER A 50 26.68 -2.96 -4.30
N GLN A 51 27.42 -2.40 -5.25
CA GLN A 51 26.85 -1.63 -6.36
C GLN A 51 26.00 -2.52 -7.29
N LEU A 52 26.41 -3.77 -7.49
CA LEU A 52 25.65 -4.73 -8.28
C LEU A 52 24.33 -5.10 -7.57
N ALA A 53 24.40 -5.34 -6.26
CA ALA A 53 23.22 -5.62 -5.44
C ALA A 53 22.24 -4.44 -5.43
N GLU A 54 22.74 -3.21 -5.30
CA GLU A 54 21.93 -1.99 -5.41
C GLU A 54 21.25 -1.87 -6.77
N ARG A 55 21.98 -2.10 -7.88
CA ARG A 55 21.39 -2.09 -9.23
C ARG A 55 20.33 -3.17 -9.43
N VAL A 56 20.57 -4.37 -8.91
CA VAL A 56 19.58 -5.44 -8.98
C VAL A 56 18.36 -5.08 -8.13
N PHE A 57 18.57 -4.53 -6.93
CA PHE A 57 17.48 -4.12 -6.05
C PHE A 57 16.60 -3.02 -6.67
N THR A 58 17.20 -2.01 -7.30
CA THR A 58 16.45 -0.94 -7.98
C THR A 58 15.62 -1.49 -9.14
N LEU A 59 16.14 -2.49 -9.87
CA LEU A 59 15.40 -3.16 -10.95
C LEU A 59 14.22 -4.00 -10.43
N VAL A 60 14.37 -4.64 -9.27
CA VAL A 60 13.34 -5.54 -8.70
C VAL A 60 12.26 -4.78 -7.91
N LYS A 61 12.59 -3.62 -7.32
CA LYS A 61 11.67 -2.85 -6.47
C LYS A 61 10.34 -2.54 -7.16
N ARG A 62 10.37 -2.17 -8.44
CA ARG A 62 9.18 -1.77 -9.21
C ARG A 62 8.25 -2.95 -9.55
N PRO A 63 8.73 -4.05 -10.16
CA PRO A 63 7.93 -5.26 -10.32
C PRO A 63 7.35 -5.77 -9.00
N LEU A 64 8.15 -5.77 -7.93
CA LEU A 64 7.70 -6.19 -6.61
C LEU A 64 6.54 -5.33 -6.11
N THR A 65 6.65 -4.01 -6.22
CA THR A 65 5.57 -3.09 -5.78
C THR A 65 4.28 -3.33 -6.56
N ILE A 66 4.36 -3.59 -7.87
CA ILE A 66 3.18 -3.89 -8.70
C ILE A 66 2.52 -5.19 -8.24
N VAL A 67 3.30 -6.24 -7.97
CA VAL A 67 2.77 -7.52 -7.47
C VAL A 67 2.12 -7.35 -6.09
N VAL A 68 2.71 -6.55 -5.20
CA VAL A 68 2.09 -6.24 -3.91
C VAL A 68 0.77 -5.49 -4.09
N LEU A 69 0.71 -4.53 -5.02
CA LEU A 69 -0.54 -3.83 -5.34
C LEU A 69 -1.60 -4.78 -5.93
N ASP A 70 -1.19 -5.81 -6.67
CA ASP A 70 -2.12 -6.86 -7.15
C ASP A 70 -2.71 -7.67 -5.99
N GLU A 71 -1.88 -8.03 -5.00
CA GLU A 71 -2.36 -8.72 -3.81
C GLU A 71 -3.30 -7.84 -2.98
N VAL A 72 -2.93 -6.58 -2.76
CA VAL A 72 -3.79 -5.61 -2.06
C VAL A 72 -5.11 -5.41 -2.84
N ALA A 73 -5.08 -5.43 -4.18
CA ALA A 73 -6.29 -5.40 -4.99
C ALA A 73 -7.22 -6.57 -4.72
N ALA A 74 -6.67 -7.77 -4.64
CA ALA A 74 -7.44 -8.96 -4.35
C ALA A 74 -8.10 -8.87 -2.97
N VAL A 75 -7.37 -8.40 -1.95
CA VAL A 75 -7.90 -8.23 -0.59
C VAL A 75 -8.97 -7.14 -0.54
N LEU A 76 -8.72 -5.98 -1.14
CA LEU A 76 -9.69 -4.87 -1.14
C LEU A 76 -11.01 -5.29 -1.82
N ARG A 77 -10.97 -6.13 -2.87
CA ARG A 77 -12.18 -6.65 -3.53
C ARG A 77 -13.08 -7.49 -2.63
N THR A 78 -12.53 -8.07 -1.57
CA THR A 78 -13.30 -8.92 -0.63
C THR A 78 -13.87 -8.14 0.56
N GLY A 79 -13.59 -6.83 0.67
CA GLY A 79 -13.98 -6.02 1.81
C GLY A 79 -15.41 -5.47 1.73
N HIS A 80 -16.12 -5.48 2.86
CA HIS A 80 -17.45 -4.87 3.04
C HIS A 80 -17.35 -3.43 3.57
N TYR A 81 -16.94 -2.49 2.71
CA TYR A 81 -16.67 -1.11 3.15
C TYR A 81 -17.93 -0.35 3.54
N THR A 82 -19.01 -0.51 2.78
CA THR A 82 -20.24 0.22 3.03
C THR A 82 -20.89 -0.21 4.35
N GLU A 83 -20.81 -1.51 4.69
CA GLU A 83 -21.24 -2.04 5.98
C GLU A 83 -20.38 -1.51 7.14
N ASN A 84 -19.08 -1.39 6.95
CA ASN A 84 -18.20 -0.80 7.96
C ASN A 84 -18.53 0.68 8.22
N ILE A 85 -18.85 1.43 7.16
CA ILE A 85 -19.25 2.83 7.27
C ILE A 85 -20.64 2.94 7.93
N SER A 86 -21.60 2.12 7.54
CA SER A 86 -22.95 2.14 8.12
C SER A 86 -22.92 1.83 9.63
N ARG A 87 -22.08 0.88 10.04
CA ARG A 87 -21.82 0.56 11.45
C ARG A 87 -21.20 1.75 12.18
N ALA A 88 -20.17 2.37 11.63
CA ALA A 88 -19.53 3.53 12.24
C ALA A 88 -20.47 4.74 12.38
N ILE A 89 -21.35 4.97 11.40
CA ILE A 89 -22.39 6.01 11.47
C ILE A 89 -23.39 5.69 12.59
N THR A 90 -23.82 4.43 12.70
CA THR A 90 -24.77 3.99 13.73
C THR A 90 -24.16 4.09 15.14
N GLU A 91 -22.89 3.70 15.30
CA GLU A 91 -22.16 3.78 16.57
C GLU A 91 -21.96 5.22 17.06
N ASN A 92 -21.85 6.18 16.14
CA ASN A 92 -21.61 7.59 16.44
C ASN A 92 -22.83 8.48 16.13
N HIS A 93 -24.04 7.90 16.09
CA HIS A 93 -25.27 8.54 15.60
C HIS A 93 -25.56 9.87 16.29
N ASP A 94 -25.55 9.89 17.62
CA ASP A 94 -25.84 11.10 18.41
C ASP A 94 -24.81 12.21 18.19
N GLN A 95 -23.54 11.83 18.06
CA GLN A 95 -22.45 12.77 17.84
C GLN A 95 -22.50 13.36 16.43
N LEU A 96 -22.86 12.55 15.44
CA LEU A 96 -23.04 12.99 14.06
C LEU A 96 -24.26 13.91 13.94
N LYS A 97 -25.36 13.61 14.64
CA LYS A 97 -26.56 14.46 14.69
C LYS A 97 -26.25 15.83 15.29
N ALA A 98 -25.52 15.88 16.40
CA ALA A 98 -25.08 17.14 17.00
C ALA A 98 -24.17 17.94 16.06
N LEU A 99 -23.23 17.27 15.38
CA LEU A 99 -22.34 17.89 14.41
C LEU A 99 -23.12 18.47 13.22
N ILE A 100 -24.06 17.71 12.66
CA ILE A 100 -24.89 18.16 11.53
C ILE A 100 -25.75 19.36 11.95
N ALA A 101 -26.41 19.29 13.10
CA ALA A 101 -27.21 20.41 13.62
C ALA A 101 -26.38 21.70 13.76
N GLU A 102 -25.15 21.57 14.28
CA GLU A 102 -24.22 22.69 14.38
C GLU A 102 -23.83 23.24 13.00
N LYS A 103 -23.50 22.37 12.04
CA LYS A 103 -23.13 22.77 10.68
C LYS A 103 -24.29 23.41 9.92
N VAL A 104 -25.51 22.89 10.05
CA VAL A 104 -26.70 23.47 9.41
C VAL A 104 -27.01 24.85 10.03
N ARG A 105 -26.84 25.02 11.35
CA ARG A 105 -27.01 26.32 12.02
C ARG A 105 -25.98 27.35 11.56
N GLN A 106 -24.76 26.91 11.25
CA GLN A 106 -23.69 27.76 10.71
C GLN A 106 -23.83 28.04 9.20
N ASP A 107 -24.75 27.37 8.49
CA ASP A 107 -24.91 27.53 7.04
C ASP A 107 -25.54 28.90 6.70
N PRO A 108 -24.86 29.74 5.89
CA PRO A 108 -25.37 31.05 5.50
C PRO A 108 -26.69 30.99 4.72
N ASN A 109 -27.01 29.87 4.07
CA ASN A 109 -28.25 29.67 3.31
C ASN A 109 -29.47 29.41 4.21
N VAL A 110 -29.27 29.02 5.48
CA VAL A 110 -30.34 28.66 6.42
C VAL A 110 -30.75 29.83 7.34
N ARG A 111 -30.13 31.01 7.14
CA ARG A 111 -30.25 32.21 8.00
C ARG A 111 -31.68 32.72 8.23
N LEU A 112 -32.61 32.48 7.30
CA LEU A 112 -34.03 32.85 7.46
C LEU A 112 -34.83 31.81 8.26
N ILE A 113 -34.47 30.52 8.16
CA ILE A 113 -35.22 29.41 8.76
C ILE A 113 -34.77 29.17 10.20
N GLY A 114 -33.49 29.44 10.52
CA GLY A 114 -32.93 29.29 11.87
C GLY A 114 -33.52 30.21 12.95
N LYS A 115 -34.42 31.14 12.59
CA LYS A 115 -35.12 32.03 13.53
C LYS A 115 -36.54 31.58 13.86
N LEU A 116 -37.03 30.51 13.24
CA LEU A 116 -38.39 30.03 13.45
C LEU A 116 -38.49 29.18 14.73
N PRO A 117 -39.57 29.35 15.53
CA PRO A 117 -39.82 28.47 16.67
C PRO A 117 -40.01 27.02 16.17
N GLY A 118 -39.32 26.07 16.79
CA GLY A 118 -39.36 24.66 16.41
C GLY A 118 -38.30 24.23 15.37
N TYR A 119 -37.41 25.12 14.94
CA TYR A 119 -36.31 24.79 14.01
C TYR A 119 -35.48 23.58 14.47
N ASP A 120 -35.06 23.55 15.74
CA ASP A 120 -34.22 22.46 16.27
C ASP A 120 -34.94 21.10 16.24
N ALA A 121 -36.26 21.08 16.44
CA ALA A 121 -37.05 19.86 16.35
C ALA A 121 -37.17 19.36 14.91
N ILE A 122 -37.41 20.28 13.95
CA ILE A 122 -37.50 19.94 12.53
C ILE A 122 -36.16 19.43 12.02
N VAL A 123 -35.07 20.14 12.29
CA VAL A 123 -33.73 19.71 11.88
C VAL A 123 -33.36 18.39 12.54
N GLY A 124 -33.71 18.21 13.81
CA GLY A 124 -33.50 16.94 14.52
C GLY A 124 -34.18 15.76 13.84
N GLU A 125 -35.47 15.88 13.50
CA GLU A 125 -36.25 14.82 12.84
C GLU A 125 -35.81 14.55 11.40
N VAL A 126 -35.51 15.61 10.64
CA VAL A 126 -35.02 15.48 9.26
C VAL A 126 -33.64 14.83 9.25
N THR A 127 -32.76 15.24 10.16
CA THR A 127 -31.41 14.67 10.31
C THR A 127 -31.51 13.20 10.70
N GLU A 128 -32.35 12.87 11.68
CA GLU A 128 -32.62 11.49 12.12
C GLU A 128 -33.05 10.60 10.96
N THR A 129 -34.06 11.06 10.21
CA THR A 129 -34.60 10.34 9.07
C THR A 129 -33.55 10.17 7.98
N THR A 130 -32.80 11.23 7.69
CA THR A 130 -31.75 11.20 6.65
C THR A 130 -30.63 10.25 7.03
N LEU A 131 -30.16 10.27 8.27
CA LEU A 131 -29.11 9.34 8.74
C LEU A 131 -29.57 7.89 8.61
N ARG A 132 -30.81 7.60 9.01
CA ARG A 132 -31.39 6.26 8.86
C ARG A 132 -31.40 5.81 7.40
N VAL A 133 -31.92 6.65 6.51
CA VAL A 133 -31.96 6.33 5.07
C VAL A 133 -30.56 6.13 4.51
N VAL A 134 -29.58 6.96 4.88
CA VAL A 134 -28.19 6.80 4.45
C VAL A 134 -27.59 5.49 4.96
N VAL A 135 -27.84 5.11 6.22
CA VAL A 135 -27.39 3.84 6.78
C VAL A 135 -28.01 2.65 6.04
N GLU A 136 -29.31 2.70 5.76
CA GLU A 136 -30.02 1.68 4.97
C GLU A 136 -29.45 1.59 3.54
N MET A 137 -29.19 2.74 2.90
CA MET A 137 -28.57 2.78 1.57
C MET A 137 -27.16 2.20 1.57
N LEU A 138 -26.35 2.47 2.60
CA LEU A 138 -25.01 1.90 2.74
C LEU A 138 -25.05 0.39 3.00
N ALA A 139 -26.10 -0.12 3.64
CA ALA A 139 -26.31 -1.55 3.83
C ALA A 139 -26.87 -2.26 2.58
N ASP A 140 -27.31 -1.52 1.55
CA ASP A 140 -27.84 -2.09 0.32
C ASP A 140 -26.71 -2.72 -0.52
N PRO A 141 -26.88 -3.97 -1.01
CA PRO A 141 -25.88 -4.65 -1.84
C PRO A 141 -25.46 -3.88 -3.10
N ARG A 142 -26.35 -3.05 -3.67
CA ARG A 142 -26.06 -2.26 -4.86
C ARG A 142 -25.08 -1.12 -4.56
N THR A 143 -25.16 -0.55 -3.36
CA THR A 143 -24.20 0.48 -2.93
C THR A 143 -22.84 -0.13 -2.65
N ASP A 144 -22.79 -1.35 -2.10
CA ASP A 144 -21.54 -2.11 -1.92
C ASP A 144 -20.85 -2.40 -3.26
N GLU A 145 -21.61 -2.85 -4.27
CA GLU A 145 -21.11 -3.05 -5.64
C GLU A 145 -20.57 -1.76 -6.24
N LEU A 146 -21.31 -0.65 -6.14
CA LEU A 146 -20.87 0.67 -6.62
C LEU A 146 -19.54 1.10 -5.97
N VAL A 147 -19.41 0.96 -4.65
CA VAL A 147 -18.19 1.33 -3.93
C VAL A 147 -17.04 0.40 -4.31
N SER A 148 -17.29 -0.90 -4.46
CA SER A 148 -16.31 -1.88 -4.92
C SER A 148 -15.77 -1.52 -6.31
N ASP A 149 -16.64 -1.11 -7.23
CA ASP A 149 -16.26 -0.65 -8.56
C ASP A 149 -15.41 0.63 -8.52
N LEU A 150 -15.80 1.60 -7.69
CA LEU A 150 -15.00 2.81 -7.49
C LEU A 150 -13.61 2.47 -6.95
N LEU A 151 -13.51 1.59 -5.94
CA LEU A 151 -12.22 1.16 -5.38
C LEU A 151 -11.38 0.43 -6.42
N ARG A 152 -12.00 -0.44 -7.23
CA ARG A 152 -11.33 -1.13 -8.34
C ARG A 152 -10.72 -0.13 -9.32
N ASN A 153 -11.50 0.83 -9.80
CA ASN A 153 -11.04 1.84 -10.76
C ASN A 153 -9.92 2.71 -10.17
N ASN A 154 -10.01 3.09 -8.89
CA ASN A 154 -8.96 3.85 -8.22
C ASN A 154 -7.66 3.03 -8.07
N LEU A 155 -7.75 1.74 -7.78
CA LEU A 155 -6.58 0.90 -7.64
C LEU A 155 -5.89 0.61 -8.97
N GLU A 156 -6.67 0.45 -10.05
CA GLU A 156 -6.12 0.37 -11.41
C GLU A 156 -5.36 1.67 -11.75
N GLN A 157 -5.89 2.84 -11.36
CA GLN A 157 -5.18 4.13 -11.50
C GLN A 157 -3.89 4.18 -10.67
N ILE A 158 -3.90 3.73 -9.41
CA ILE A 158 -2.70 3.67 -8.55
C ILE A 158 -1.63 2.77 -9.17
N LYS A 159 -2.01 1.57 -9.63
CA LYS A 159 -1.09 0.66 -10.32
C LYS A 159 -0.48 1.30 -11.56
N GLN A 160 -1.28 2.02 -12.34
CA GLN A 160 -0.80 2.72 -13.52
C GLN A 160 0.17 3.85 -13.15
N ALA A 161 -0.14 4.66 -12.13
CA ALA A 161 0.73 5.72 -11.63
C ALA A 161 2.07 5.20 -11.11
N VAL A 162 2.07 4.07 -10.39
CA VAL A 162 3.29 3.39 -9.94
C VAL A 162 4.09 2.85 -11.12
N ARG A 163 3.40 2.30 -12.13
CA ARG A 163 4.06 1.85 -13.37
C ARG A 163 4.60 3.02 -14.20
N SER A 164 3.97 4.18 -14.22
CA SER A 164 4.42 5.34 -15.01
C SER A 164 5.37 6.27 -14.25
N GLU A 165 5.70 5.96 -12.99
CA GLU A 165 6.51 6.81 -12.10
C GLU A 165 5.90 8.20 -11.81
N ALA A 166 4.62 8.42 -12.12
CA ALA A 166 3.95 9.71 -11.89
C ALA A 166 3.97 10.18 -10.43
N HIS A 167 4.15 9.25 -9.47
CA HIS A 167 4.29 9.53 -8.04
C HIS A 167 5.70 9.94 -7.57
N VAL A 168 6.75 9.87 -8.41
CA VAL A 168 8.14 10.10 -7.99
C VAL A 168 8.45 11.60 -7.81
N ASP A 169 7.70 12.47 -8.48
CA ASP A 169 7.80 13.94 -8.36
C ASP A 169 6.86 14.53 -7.31
N VAL A 170 6.10 13.71 -6.59
CA VAL A 170 5.29 14.17 -5.45
C VAL A 170 6.21 14.24 -4.25
N GLU A 171 6.47 15.45 -3.76
CA GLU A 171 7.30 15.70 -2.57
C GLU A 171 6.94 14.70 -1.45
N PRO A 172 7.93 14.05 -0.81
CA PRO A 172 7.65 13.15 0.29
C PRO A 172 6.83 13.88 1.34
N HIS A 173 5.64 13.36 1.65
CA HIS A 173 4.83 13.89 2.74
C HIS A 173 5.68 13.81 4.01
N ASP A 174 5.86 14.95 4.69
CA ASP A 174 6.56 14.99 5.98
C ASP A 174 5.95 13.92 6.90
N PRO A 175 6.80 13.14 7.60
CA PRO A 175 6.30 12.12 8.52
C PRO A 175 5.33 12.77 9.51
N PRO A 176 4.18 12.14 9.80
CA PRO A 176 3.22 12.71 10.73
C PRO A 176 3.90 12.98 12.07
N ASP A 177 3.68 14.18 12.60
CA ASP A 177 4.23 14.63 13.88
C ASP A 177 4.08 13.52 14.92
N PRO A 178 5.14 13.17 15.67
CA PRO A 178 5.04 12.15 16.70
C PRO A 178 3.99 12.60 17.70
N VAL A 179 2.93 11.80 17.83
CA VAL A 179 1.84 12.01 18.79
C VAL A 179 2.46 12.26 20.17
N THR A 180 2.51 13.52 20.58
CA THR A 180 2.96 13.91 21.91
C THR A 180 1.98 13.33 22.91
N ARG A 181 2.35 12.20 23.54
CA ARG A 181 1.59 11.67 24.66
C ARG A 181 1.54 12.74 25.75
N PRO A 182 0.36 13.09 26.27
CA PRO A 182 0.28 14.04 27.38
C PRO A 182 1.04 13.45 28.58
N ARG A 183 1.99 14.23 29.12
CA ARG A 183 2.64 13.91 30.39
C ARG A 183 1.56 13.92 31.47
N ARG A 184 1.44 12.79 32.18
CA ARG A 184 0.66 12.66 33.41
C ARG A 184 1.23 13.55 34.50
#